data_AF-A0A8X7WMI3-F1
#
_entry.id   AF-A0A8X7WMI3-F1
#
_cell.length_a   1.000
_cell.length_b   1.000
_cell.length_c   1.000
_cell.angle_alpha   90.00
_cell.angle_beta   90.00
_cell.angle_gamma   90.00
#
_symmetry.space_group_name_H-M   'P 1'
#
loop_
_entity.id
_entity.type
_entity.pdbx_description
1 polymer ?
#
loop_
_entity_poly.entity_id
_entity_poly.type
_entity_poly.pdbx_seq_one_letter_code
_entity_poly.pdbx_strand_id
1 'polypeptide(L)'
;MKSLGGGDQHDIFNWDSKYAGAYVLLSQRGLLNKDINFELYKQEAERFICKILPDTPSKSTHHTQEQPTTRNRHNILAHNLRQVHESHITHIHCGNSVTIVPNALISVSKKHVDFILGDNPRKMLYMVGFGPSLAPVKLH
;
A
#
# COMPACT_ATOMS: atom_id res chain seq x y z
N MET A 1 -11.97 24.72 4.97
CA MET A 1 -11.75 23.26 4.80
C MET A 1 -10.60 22.82 5.68
N LYS A 2 -10.73 21.69 6.40
CA LYS A 2 -9.66 21.16 7.25
C LYS A 2 -8.97 20.00 6.51
N SER A 3 -7.96 20.33 5.71
CA SER A 3 -6.95 19.34 5.32
C SER A 3 -6.34 18.77 6.61
N LEU A 4 -5.99 17.47 6.62
CA LEU A 4 -5.27 16.88 7.77
C LEU A 4 -3.86 17.48 7.94
N GLY A 5 -3.42 18.34 7.02
CA GLY A 5 -2.16 19.10 7.15
C GLY A 5 -0.93 18.32 6.69
N GLY A 6 -1.10 17.21 5.97
CA GLY A 6 0.01 16.47 5.37
C GLY A 6 0.38 17.04 4.00
N GLY A 7 1.63 17.48 3.84
CA GLY A 7 2.19 17.92 2.55
C GLY A 7 2.20 16.81 1.49
N ASP A 8 2.59 17.19 0.27
CA ASP A 8 2.44 16.51 -1.04
C ASP A 8 2.83 15.01 -1.19
N GLN A 9 3.31 14.35 -0.14
CA GLN A 9 3.72 12.93 -0.15
C GLN A 9 2.56 11.98 0.15
N HIS A 10 1.64 11.91 -0.83
CA HIS A 10 0.57 10.92 -0.86
C HIS A 10 1.05 9.51 -1.28
N ASP A 11 2.35 9.19 -1.25
CA ASP A 11 2.91 7.88 -1.61
C ASP A 11 3.55 7.16 -0.42
N ILE A 12 3.45 7.73 0.79
CA ILE A 12 4.15 7.24 1.97
C ILE A 12 3.17 7.11 3.15
N PHE A 13 3.20 5.95 3.77
CA PHE A 13 2.80 5.75 5.16
C PHE A 13 4.06 5.31 5.91
N ASN A 14 4.22 5.62 7.19
CA ASN A 14 5.24 5.07 8.09
C ASN A 14 5.02 5.63 9.51
N TRP A 15 6.02 5.48 10.38
CA TRP A 15 5.98 6.01 11.74
C TRP A 15 5.89 7.54 11.79
N ASP A 16 6.43 8.24 10.80
CA ASP A 16 6.45 9.71 10.71
C ASP A 16 5.16 10.24 10.04
N SER A 17 4.79 9.67 8.89
CA SER A 17 3.58 10.04 8.14
C SER A 17 2.46 9.00 8.25
N LYS A 18 1.35 9.38 8.90
CA LYS A 18 0.17 8.53 9.11
C LYS A 18 -1.03 8.89 8.24
N TYR A 19 -0.91 9.93 7.42
CA TYR A 19 -2.02 10.54 6.67
C TYR A 19 -2.70 9.55 5.73
N ALA A 20 -1.93 8.76 4.97
CA ALA A 20 -2.47 7.75 4.06
C ALA A 20 -3.38 6.73 4.78
N GLY A 21 -2.98 6.24 5.95
CA GLY A 21 -3.81 5.34 6.76
C GLY A 21 -5.07 6.02 7.29
N ALA A 22 -4.97 7.28 7.71
CA ALA A 22 -6.13 8.06 8.14
C ALA A 22 -7.15 8.27 7.00
N TYR A 23 -6.69 8.55 5.77
CA TYR A 23 -7.57 8.70 4.61
C TYR A 23 -8.34 7.41 4.28
N VAL A 24 -7.67 6.25 4.31
CA VAL A 24 -8.31 4.94 4.09
C VAL A 24 -9.37 4.65 5.17
N LEU A 25 -9.07 4.92 6.44
CA LEU A 25 -10.00 4.71 7.55
C LEU A 25 -11.23 5.63 7.46
N LEU A 26 -11.00 6.92 7.17
CA LEU A 26 -12.08 7.90 7.07
C LEU A 26 -12.95 7.64 5.83
N SER A 27 -12.36 7.22 4.71
CA SER A 27 -13.14 6.85 3.51
C SER A 27 -14.06 5.65 3.77
N GLN A 28 -13.58 4.63 4.48
CA GLN A 28 -14.40 3.50 4.92
C GLN A 28 -15.59 3.95 5.78
N ARG A 29 -15.36 4.86 6.74
CA ARG A 29 -16.43 5.39 7.59
C ARG A 29 -17.48 6.15 6.77
N GLY A 30 -17.06 6.90 5.76
CA GLY A 30 -17.94 7.57 4.81
C GLY A 30 -18.83 6.60 4.05
N LEU A 31 -18.24 5.53 3.52
CA LEU A 31 -18.97 4.48 2.79
C LEU A 31 -19.99 3.76 3.66
N LEU A 32 -19.61 3.35 4.88
CA LEU A 32 -20.49 2.64 5.81
C LEU A 32 -21.67 3.50 6.27
N ASN A 33 -21.44 4.79 6.53
CA ASN A 33 -22.48 5.70 7.02
C ASN A 33 -23.20 6.48 5.91
N LYS A 34 -22.83 6.27 4.64
CA LYS A 34 -23.32 7.04 3.47
C LYS A 34 -23.19 8.56 3.66
N ASP A 35 -22.11 8.98 4.31
CA ASP A 35 -21.86 10.38 4.63
C ASP A 35 -20.99 11.03 3.54
N ILE A 36 -21.60 11.94 2.77
CA ILE A 36 -20.97 12.66 1.67
C ILE A 36 -19.80 13.54 2.12
N ASN A 37 -19.74 13.93 3.39
CA ASN A 37 -18.65 14.75 3.92
C ASN A 37 -17.28 14.03 3.88
N PHE A 38 -17.28 12.72 3.64
CA PHE A 38 -16.08 11.90 3.59
C PHE A 38 -15.56 11.62 2.17
N GLU A 39 -16.20 12.14 1.13
CA GLU A 39 -15.80 11.90 -0.26
C GLU A 39 -14.37 12.38 -0.55
N LEU A 40 -13.92 13.47 0.09
CA LEU A 40 -12.54 13.94 -0.03
C LEU A 40 -11.54 12.92 0.50
N TYR A 41 -11.83 12.26 1.63
CA TYR A 41 -10.94 11.24 2.19
C TYR A 41 -10.89 10.00 1.30
N LYS A 42 -11.99 9.68 0.62
CA LYS A 42 -12.00 8.65 -0.42
C LYS A 42 -11.07 9.01 -1.58
N GLN A 43 -11.17 10.22 -2.13
CA GLN A 43 -10.28 10.68 -3.20
C GLN A 43 -8.80 10.63 -2.80
N GLU A 44 -8.47 11.03 -1.58
CA GLU A 44 -7.10 10.96 -1.07
C GLU A 44 -6.61 9.52 -0.84
N ALA A 45 -7.49 8.62 -0.38
CA ALA A 45 -7.19 7.20 -0.25
C ALA A 45 -6.94 6.55 -1.64
N GLU A 46 -7.78 6.86 -2.63
CA GLU A 46 -7.59 6.41 -4.01
C GLU A 46 -6.25 6.94 -4.56
N ARG A 47 -5.97 8.25 -4.41
CA ARG A 47 -4.70 8.87 -4.83
C ARG A 47 -3.49 8.15 -4.23
N PHE A 48 -3.53 7.81 -2.94
CA PHE A 48 -2.48 7.04 -2.29
C PHE A 48 -2.31 5.64 -2.90
N ILE A 49 -3.41 4.90 -3.04
CA ILE A 49 -3.40 3.56 -3.62
C ILE A 49 -2.86 3.57 -5.07
N CYS A 50 -3.28 4.56 -5.86
CA CYS A 50 -2.81 4.71 -7.23
C CYS A 50 -1.31 4.98 -7.29
N LYS A 51 -0.73 5.73 -6.34
CA LYS A 51 0.70 6.03 -6.34
C LYS A 51 1.60 4.85 -5.98
N ILE A 52 1.12 3.91 -5.16
CA ILE A 52 1.91 2.75 -4.67
C ILE A 52 1.81 1.52 -5.57
N LEU A 53 0.91 1.52 -6.55
CA LEU A 53 0.72 0.40 -7.47
C LEU A 53 1.61 0.54 -8.72
N PRO A 54 2.24 -0.57 -9.16
CA PRO A 54 3.22 -0.55 -10.26
C PRO A 54 2.64 -0.24 -11.64
N ASP A 55 1.35 -0.55 -11.84
CA ASP A 55 0.67 -0.54 -13.14
C ASP A 55 -0.36 0.59 -13.25
N THR A 56 -0.07 1.75 -12.67
CA THR A 56 -0.95 2.93 -12.70
C THR A 56 -0.28 4.14 -13.38
N PRO A 57 -1.07 5.06 -13.96
CA PRO A 57 -0.54 6.28 -14.60
C PRO A 57 0.16 7.23 -13.62
N SER A 58 -0.23 7.19 -12.34
CA SER A 58 0.24 8.11 -11.30
C SER A 58 1.29 7.50 -10.37
N LYS A 59 1.92 6.39 -10.75
CA LYS A 59 2.92 5.71 -9.91
C LYS A 59 4.09 6.63 -9.57
N SER A 60 4.45 6.67 -8.29
CA SER A 60 5.61 7.42 -7.78
C SER A 60 6.82 6.49 -7.56
N THR A 61 6.58 5.18 -7.50
CA THR A 61 7.57 4.18 -7.13
C THR A 61 8.36 3.68 -8.34
N HIS A 62 9.68 3.88 -8.33
CA HIS A 62 10.60 3.14 -9.21
C HIS A 62 10.66 1.68 -8.75
N HIS A 63 9.96 0.80 -9.45
CA HIS A 63 10.06 -0.64 -9.27
C HIS A 63 11.26 -1.16 -10.04
N THR A 64 12.41 -1.31 -9.39
CA THR A 64 13.59 -1.92 -10.02
C THR A 64 13.56 -3.44 -9.80
N GLN A 65 13.92 -4.19 -10.85
CA GLN A 65 13.91 -5.65 -10.88
C GLN A 65 14.79 -6.30 -9.80
N GLU A 66 15.80 -5.57 -9.30
CA GLU A 66 16.76 -6.04 -8.30
C GLU A 66 16.41 -5.67 -6.85
N GLN A 67 15.48 -4.72 -6.66
CA GLN A 67 15.03 -4.28 -5.35
C GLN A 67 13.56 -3.83 -5.46
N PRO A 68 12.59 -4.59 -4.91
CA PRO A 68 11.33 -4.02 -4.50
C PRO A 68 11.62 -3.14 -3.28
N THR A 69 12.18 -1.97 -3.57
CA THR A 69 12.63 -0.90 -2.68
C THR A 69 12.58 -1.26 -1.20
N THR A 70 13.70 -1.83 -0.72
CA THR A 70 14.03 -2.04 0.71
C THR A 70 14.17 -0.73 1.50
N ARG A 71 13.84 0.42 0.91
CA ARG A 71 13.74 1.71 1.60
C ARG A 71 12.48 1.77 2.45
N ASN A 72 12.37 0.97 3.52
CA ASN A 72 11.48 1.18 4.68
C ASN A 72 10.04 1.70 4.41
N ARG A 73 9.45 1.43 3.23
CA ARG A 73 8.23 2.09 2.77
C ARG A 73 7.09 1.17 2.34
N HIS A 74 7.19 -0.13 2.57
CA HIS A 74 6.14 -1.04 2.09
C HIS A 74 5.72 -2.15 3.07
N ASN A 75 5.95 -1.98 4.38
CA ASN A 75 5.29 -2.79 5.44
C ASN A 75 3.76 -2.53 5.56
N ILE A 76 3.19 -1.87 4.55
CA ILE A 76 2.00 -1.03 4.63
C ILE A 76 0.92 -1.56 3.72
N LEU A 77 1.31 -2.24 2.64
CA LEU A 77 0.37 -2.84 1.72
C LEU A 77 -0.39 -4.00 2.38
N ALA A 78 0.26 -4.74 3.30
CA ALA A 78 -0.36 -5.86 4.02
C ALA A 78 -1.37 -5.42 5.10
N HIS A 79 -1.09 -4.35 5.87
CA HIS A 79 -2.01 -3.90 6.93
C HIS A 79 -3.22 -3.14 6.36
N ASN A 80 -3.04 -2.34 5.29
CA ASN A 80 -4.13 -1.58 4.69
C ASN A 80 -5.05 -2.41 3.79
N LEU A 81 -4.59 -3.58 3.32
CA LEU A 81 -5.40 -4.47 2.49
C LEU A 81 -6.61 -5.05 3.20
N ARG A 82 -6.45 -5.42 4.47
CA ARG A 82 -7.56 -5.94 5.27
C ARG A 82 -8.65 -4.87 5.42
N GLN A 83 -8.24 -3.61 5.62
CA GLN A 83 -9.17 -2.50 5.74
C GLN A 83 -9.87 -2.18 4.41
N VAL A 84 -9.14 -2.20 3.28
CA VAL A 84 -9.74 -2.02 1.94
C VAL A 84 -10.68 -3.18 1.57
N HIS A 85 -10.37 -4.41 2.00
CA HIS A 85 -11.22 -5.57 1.77
C HIS A 85 -12.50 -5.52 2.63
N GLU A 86 -12.37 -5.11 3.89
CA GLU A 86 -13.51 -4.97 4.82
C GLU A 86 -14.35 -3.71 4.55
N SER A 87 -13.81 -2.69 3.87
CA SER A 87 -14.47 -1.41 3.61
C SER A 87 -15.49 -1.43 2.48
N HIS A 88 -15.72 -2.58 1.83
CA HIS A 88 -16.61 -2.70 0.66
C HIS A 88 -16.22 -1.77 -0.51
N ILE A 89 -14.97 -1.31 -0.56
CA ILE A 89 -14.45 -0.58 -1.72
C ILE A 89 -14.37 -1.58 -2.88
N THR A 90 -15.33 -1.50 -3.80
CA THR A 90 -15.41 -2.41 -4.95
C THR A 90 -14.46 -2.00 -6.08
N HIS A 91 -14.23 -0.69 -6.20
CA HIS A 91 -13.46 -0.08 -7.28
C HIS A 91 -12.67 1.11 -6.73
N ILE A 92 -11.41 1.21 -7.14
CA ILE A 92 -10.53 2.34 -6.87
C ILE A 92 -10.24 3.03 -8.19
N HIS A 93 -10.53 4.32 -8.27
CA HIS A 93 -10.34 5.09 -9.50
C HIS A 93 -8.97 5.77 -9.52
N CYS A 94 -8.14 5.39 -10.50
CA CYS A 94 -6.82 5.95 -10.74
C CYS A 94 -6.81 6.82 -12.01
N GLY A 95 -7.36 8.03 -11.89
CA GLY A 95 -7.57 8.92 -13.03
C GLY A 95 -8.79 8.49 -13.87
N ASN A 96 -8.83 8.93 -15.13
CA ASN A 96 -10.07 8.90 -15.91
C ASN A 96 -10.43 7.53 -16.54
N SER A 97 -9.52 6.55 -16.53
CA SER A 97 -9.74 5.28 -17.25
C SER A 97 -9.21 4.03 -16.54
N VAL A 98 -8.45 4.15 -15.46
CA VAL A 98 -7.89 3.00 -14.75
C VAL A 98 -8.72 2.75 -13.50
N THR A 99 -9.37 1.59 -13.45
CA THR A 99 -10.10 1.13 -12.27
C THR A 99 -9.41 -0.10 -11.72
N ILE A 100 -9.12 -0.08 -10.42
CA ILE A 100 -8.39 -1.13 -9.73
C ILE A 100 -9.34 -1.85 -8.80
N VAL A 101 -9.34 -3.18 -8.90
CA VAL A 101 -10.12 -4.04 -8.02
C VAL A 101 -9.28 -4.48 -6.81
N PRO A 102 -9.89 -4.74 -5.64
CA PRO A 102 -9.17 -5.14 -4.43
C PRO A 102 -8.20 -6.32 -4.62
N ASN A 103 -8.52 -7.26 -5.51
CA ASN A 103 -7.65 -8.40 -5.80
C ASN A 103 -6.26 -7.99 -6.33
N ALA A 104 -6.16 -6.87 -7.06
CA ALA A 104 -4.88 -6.35 -7.51
C ALA A 104 -4.00 -5.92 -6.34
N LEU A 105 -4.60 -5.29 -5.30
CA LEU A 105 -3.88 -4.94 -4.08
C LEU A 105 -3.36 -6.20 -3.37
N ILE A 106 -4.19 -7.24 -3.28
CA ILE A 106 -3.82 -8.52 -2.64
C ILE A 106 -2.63 -9.14 -3.36
N SER A 107 -2.67 -9.16 -4.69
CA SER A 107 -1.60 -9.69 -5.52
C SER A 107 -0.28 -8.94 -5.29
N VAL A 108 -0.30 -7.61 -5.25
CA VAL A 108 0.93 -6.82 -5.01
C VAL A 108 1.47 -7.05 -3.61
N SER A 109 0.62 -7.16 -2.58
CA SER A 109 1.07 -7.51 -1.23
C SER A 109 1.67 -8.89 -1.15
N LYS A 110 1.02 -9.87 -1.78
CA LYS A 110 1.52 -11.24 -1.82
C LYS A 110 2.90 -11.26 -2.49
N LYS A 111 3.07 -10.61 -3.64
CA LYS A 111 4.35 -10.51 -4.33
C LYS A 111 5.45 -9.89 -3.46
N HIS A 112 5.11 -8.92 -2.62
CA HIS A 112 6.06 -8.33 -1.68
C HIS A 112 6.47 -9.30 -0.57
N VAL A 113 5.49 -10.01 0.02
CA VAL A 113 5.75 -11.03 1.04
C VAL A 113 6.57 -12.17 0.44
N ASP A 114 6.18 -12.69 -0.73
CA ASP A 114 6.90 -13.75 -1.44
C ASP A 114 8.35 -13.34 -1.74
N PHE A 115 8.60 -12.07 -2.11
CA PHE A 115 9.95 -11.56 -2.30
C PHE A 115 10.78 -11.60 -1.01
N ILE A 116 10.22 -11.16 0.12
CA ILE A 116 10.89 -11.26 1.44
C ILE A 116 11.17 -12.72 1.78
N LEU A 117 10.24 -13.61 1.43
CA LEU A 117 10.28 -15.03 1.74
C LEU A 117 11.16 -15.88 0.81
N GLY A 118 11.76 -15.28 -0.23
CA GLY A 118 12.74 -15.96 -1.08
C GLY A 118 12.46 -15.89 -2.58
N ASP A 119 11.31 -15.39 -3.01
CA ASP A 119 11.05 -15.14 -4.43
C ASP A 119 11.66 -13.82 -4.91
N ASN A 120 12.98 -13.77 -4.83
CA ASN A 120 13.81 -12.67 -5.28
C ASN A 120 14.95 -13.19 -6.17
N PRO A 121 15.61 -12.33 -6.97
CA PRO A 121 16.70 -12.76 -7.87
C PRO A 121 17.84 -13.50 -7.16
N ARG A 122 18.05 -13.25 -5.86
CA ARG A 122 19.09 -13.90 -5.06
C ARG A 122 18.64 -15.22 -4.44
N LYS A 123 17.35 -15.57 -4.52
CA LYS A 123 16.72 -16.74 -3.90
C LYS A 123 17.05 -16.88 -2.40
N MET A 124 17.11 -15.74 -1.70
CA MET A 124 17.42 -15.69 -0.26
C MET A 124 16.21 -15.28 0.57
N LEU A 125 16.05 -15.88 1.73
CA LEU A 125 15.07 -15.44 2.72
C LEU A 125 15.61 -14.23 3.48
N TYR A 126 14.81 -13.16 3.64
CA TYR A 126 15.20 -11.97 4.39
C TYR A 126 14.60 -11.89 5.80
N MET A 127 13.74 -12.84 6.18
CA MET A 127 13.16 -12.92 7.52
C MET A 127 14.00 -13.84 8.42
N VAL A 128 14.59 -13.26 9.47
CA VAL A 128 15.40 -14.00 10.45
C VAL A 128 14.53 -14.96 11.26
N GLY A 129 15.00 -16.19 11.46
CA GLY A 129 14.32 -17.20 12.28
C GLY A 129 13.09 -17.85 11.64
N PHE A 130 12.81 -17.57 10.37
CA PHE A 130 11.77 -18.22 9.58
C PHE A 130 12.42 -19.16 8.54
N GLY A 131 11.75 -20.23 8.11
CA GLY A 131 12.19 -21.10 7.01
C GLY A 131 13.47 -21.93 7.24
N PRO A 132 14.00 -22.62 6.20
CA PRO A 132 15.26 -23.38 6.25
C PRO A 132 16.47 -22.47 6.49
N SER A 133 17.67 -23.04 6.67
CA SER A 133 18.94 -22.40 7.06
C SER A 133 19.50 -21.29 6.13
N LEU A 134 18.70 -20.73 5.23
CA LEU A 134 19.00 -19.62 4.31
C LEU A 134 18.61 -18.24 4.88
N ALA A 135 18.02 -18.19 6.07
CA ALA A 135 17.69 -16.93 6.75
C ALA A 135 18.96 -16.18 7.21
N PRO A 136 18.95 -14.84 7.27
CA PRO A 136 20.10 -14.07 7.75
C PRO A 136 20.37 -14.40 9.22
N VAL A 137 21.63 -14.61 9.58
CA VAL A 137 22.02 -15.03 10.94
C VAL A 137 22.48 -13.85 11.81
N LYS A 138 22.64 -12.66 11.22
CA LYS A 138 23.12 -11.46 11.90
C LYS A 138 22.33 -10.23 11.46
N LEU A 139 21.67 -9.59 12.41
CA LEU A 139 21.08 -8.26 12.30
C LEU A 139 22.04 -7.25 12.94
N HIS A 140 22.01 -6.00 12.48
CA HIS A 140 22.80 -4.91 13.07
C HIS A 140 22.18 -4.44 14.39
#